data_AF-A0A0S6XLC0-F1
#
_entry.id   AF-A0A0S6XLC0-F1
#
_cell.length_a   1.000
_cell.length_b   1.000
_cell.length_c   1.000
_cell.angle_alpha   90.00
_cell.angle_beta   90.00
_cell.angle_gamma   90.00
#
_symmetry.space_group_name_H-M   'P 1'
#
loop_
_entity.id
_entity.type
_entity.pdbx_description
1 polymer ?
#
loop_
_entity_poly.entity_id
_entity_poly.type
_entity_poly.pdbx_seq_one_letter_code
_entity_poly.pdbx_strand_id
1 'polypeptide(L)'
;MRRAVLFFLIFNFFLVIFILNSVWTLLSLLVVDGSADAISRAELPAPGSDAIDGREQMIPKIIHQTYVNTSIPPIWQEAQQSCIDLHKEKDGWEYKLWTDASSREFIASEYPWFLETFDNYDYPIQRADSIRYFVLAYYGGIYIDMDDGCNRPLDPLLSYPAWVRRTVPTGISNDAMGAVPRHPFFLRVIDSLPRYNRKWVLPYISVMASTGPLFLSIIWRHWSADGLNVGDGRDGARVRILFPDEYNNHSWSFFTHHLGNSWHGGDVKLIFWHSQMGRHWFMITVAGFAIGFTVIAILGSDGHWAFGVGLPPLLGSRYFDVWAGTERLKWAALLAGLLTTISTGRPVDYFHMVPLCDDKEKDIIIRINAQKILFLLHSRTHWLSINYRACQQFLTRSQDWLEQLLRR
;
A
#
# COMPACT_ATOMS: atom_id res chain seq x y z
N MET A 1 -7.24 -18.80 -35.35
CA MET A 1 -6.02 -18.41 -34.61
C MET A 1 -4.97 -19.51 -34.74
N ARG A 2 -3.70 -19.19 -35.03
CA ARG A 2 -2.62 -20.19 -35.03
C ARG A 2 -2.47 -20.77 -33.61
N ARG A 3 -2.28 -22.09 -33.47
CA ARG A 3 -2.19 -22.78 -32.16
C ARG A 3 -1.17 -22.12 -31.21
N ALA A 4 -0.06 -21.62 -31.74
CA ALA A 4 0.94 -20.87 -30.98
C ALA A 4 0.39 -19.58 -30.32
N VAL A 5 -0.47 -18.84 -31.02
CA VAL A 5 -1.11 -17.62 -30.47
C VAL A 5 -2.06 -17.99 -29.33
N LEU A 6 -2.78 -19.10 -29.46
CA LEU A 6 -3.67 -19.59 -28.39
C LEU A 6 -2.87 -19.97 -27.13
N PHE A 7 -1.75 -20.71 -27.28
CA PHE A 7 -0.89 -21.05 -26.14
C PHE A 7 -0.29 -19.81 -25.47
N PHE A 8 0.19 -18.85 -26.26
CA PHE A 8 0.70 -17.59 -25.73
C PHE A 8 -0.35 -16.83 -24.91
N LEU A 9 -1.58 -16.72 -25.42
CA LEU A 9 -2.67 -16.04 -24.71
C LEU A 9 -3.05 -16.78 -23.42
N ILE A 10 -3.12 -18.11 -23.45
CA ILE A 10 -3.42 -18.93 -22.26
C ILE A 10 -2.32 -18.77 -21.20
N PHE A 11 -1.05 -18.85 -21.60
CA PHE A 11 0.07 -18.66 -20.68
C PHE A 11 0.06 -17.29 -20.03
N ASN A 12 -0.11 -16.21 -20.82
CA ASN A 12 -0.18 -14.86 -20.28
C ASN A 12 -1.39 -14.65 -19.37
N PHE A 13 -2.54 -15.26 -19.70
CA PHE A 13 -3.72 -15.22 -18.83
C PHE A 13 -3.44 -15.82 -17.45
N PHE A 14 -2.82 -17.00 -17.39
CA PHE A 14 -2.44 -17.62 -16.12
C PHE A 14 -1.34 -16.84 -15.40
N LEU A 15 -0.37 -16.28 -16.12
CA LEU A 15 0.66 -15.41 -15.55
C LEU A 15 0.06 -14.17 -14.90
N VAL A 16 -0.88 -13.50 -15.57
CA VAL A 16 -1.58 -12.33 -15.02
C VAL A 16 -2.38 -12.71 -13.78
N ILE A 17 -3.11 -13.83 -13.80
CA ILE A 17 -3.83 -14.33 -12.63
C ILE A 17 -2.86 -14.60 -11.47
N PHE A 18 -1.73 -15.25 -11.75
CA PHE A 18 -0.71 -15.55 -10.74
C PHE A 18 -0.14 -14.28 -10.12
N ILE A 19 0.21 -13.28 -10.94
CA ILE A 19 0.73 -11.99 -10.47
C ILE A 19 -0.33 -11.28 -9.63
N LEU A 20 -1.57 -11.16 -10.13
CA LEU A 20 -2.67 -10.51 -9.43
C LEU A 20 -2.96 -11.18 -8.07
N ASN A 21 -2.93 -12.52 -8.03
CA ASN A 21 -3.09 -13.28 -6.80
C ASN A 21 -1.91 -13.03 -5.82
N SER A 22 -0.68 -13.01 -6.34
CA SER A 22 0.53 -12.80 -5.54
C SER A 22 0.60 -11.42 -4.90
N VAL A 23 0.05 -10.38 -5.54
CA VAL A 23 0.02 -9.01 -5.01
C VAL A 23 -1.34 -8.61 -4.43
N TRP A 24 -2.30 -9.53 -4.37
CA TRP A 24 -3.67 -9.22 -3.99
C TRP A 24 -3.77 -8.55 -2.62
N THR A 25 -2.99 -9.01 -1.63
CA THR A 25 -2.98 -8.40 -0.30
C THR A 25 -2.58 -6.92 -0.35
N LEU A 26 -1.55 -6.58 -1.13
CA LEU A 26 -1.09 -5.20 -1.30
C LEU A 26 -2.13 -4.36 -2.05
N LEU A 27 -2.77 -4.91 -3.08
CA LEU A 27 -3.87 -4.22 -3.76
C LEU A 27 -5.07 -4.01 -2.83
N SER A 28 -5.35 -4.95 -1.94
CA SER A 28 -6.45 -4.83 -0.98
C SER A 28 -6.24 -3.69 0.02
N LEU A 29 -4.98 -3.39 0.38
CA LEU A 29 -4.66 -2.25 1.23
C LEU A 29 -5.06 -0.91 0.59
N LEU A 30 -5.09 -0.82 -0.75
CA LEU A 30 -5.51 0.40 -1.45
C LEU A 30 -7.01 0.70 -1.30
N VAL A 31 -7.81 -0.31 -0.97
CA VAL A 31 -9.28 -0.21 -0.92
C VAL A 31 -9.78 -0.33 0.52
N VAL A 32 -9.17 -1.18 1.34
CA VAL A 32 -9.61 -1.42 2.72
C VAL A 32 -8.91 -0.45 3.66
N ASP A 33 -9.67 0.52 4.15
CA ASP A 33 -9.18 1.62 4.97
C ASP A 33 -9.28 1.40 6.48
N GLY A 34 -9.79 0.24 6.91
CA GLY A 34 -9.94 -0.11 8.33
C GLY A 34 -11.12 0.57 9.03
N SER A 35 -12.00 1.26 8.30
CA SER A 35 -13.16 1.97 8.87
C SER A 35 -14.11 1.06 9.65
N ALA A 36 -14.24 -0.21 9.27
CA ALA A 36 -15.06 -1.19 9.99
C ALA A 36 -14.59 -1.42 11.44
N ASP A 37 -13.30 -1.24 11.70
CA ASP A 37 -12.66 -1.46 13.01
C ASP A 37 -12.25 -0.14 13.69
N ALA A 38 -12.69 0.99 13.13
CA ALA A 38 -12.40 2.31 13.67
C ALA A 38 -12.89 2.44 15.12
N ILE A 39 -12.06 3.04 15.97
CA ILE A 39 -12.49 3.56 17.26
C ILE A 39 -13.23 4.86 16.98
N SER A 40 -14.54 4.86 17.16
CA SER A 40 -15.34 6.05 16.87
C SER A 40 -15.22 7.08 18.00
N ARG A 41 -15.37 8.36 17.66
CA ARG A 41 -15.40 9.45 18.64
C ARG A 41 -16.51 9.27 19.69
N ALA A 42 -17.60 8.60 19.34
CA ALA A 42 -18.70 8.31 20.26
C ALA A 42 -18.34 7.26 21.32
N GLU A 43 -17.32 6.43 21.07
CA GLU A 43 -16.80 5.45 22.03
C GLU A 43 -15.74 6.06 22.96
N LEU A 44 -15.33 7.30 22.72
CA LEU A 44 -14.26 7.96 23.48
C LEU A 44 -14.84 9.07 24.35
N PRO A 45 -14.43 9.17 25.63
CA PRO A 45 -14.82 10.28 26.46
C PRO A 45 -14.21 11.58 25.92
N ALA A 46 -14.95 12.67 26.11
CA ALA A 46 -14.47 14.00 25.74
C ALA A 46 -13.23 14.35 26.58
N PRO A 47 -12.27 15.12 26.01
CA PRO A 47 -11.10 15.56 26.76
C PRO A 47 -11.52 16.31 28.03
N GLY A 48 -10.95 15.92 29.18
CA GLY A 48 -11.26 16.54 30.47
C GLY A 48 -12.63 16.19 31.05
N SER A 49 -13.36 15.22 30.49
CA SER A 49 -14.58 14.73 31.13
C SER A 49 -14.23 13.76 32.25
N ASP A 50 -14.86 13.93 33.42
CA ASP A 50 -14.80 12.97 34.54
C ASP A 50 -15.64 11.71 34.28
N ALA A 51 -16.13 11.52 33.05
CA ALA A 51 -16.86 10.33 32.68
C ALA A 51 -15.91 9.13 32.75
N ILE A 52 -16.03 8.37 33.83
CA ILE A 52 -15.38 7.07 33.97
C ILE A 52 -15.98 6.19 32.87
N ASP A 53 -15.13 5.80 31.92
CA ASP A 53 -15.48 4.76 30.97
C ASP A 53 -15.80 3.50 31.78
N GLY A 54 -17.09 3.18 31.91
CA GLY A 54 -17.55 2.02 32.67
C GLY A 54 -17.22 0.68 32.01
N ARG A 55 -16.54 0.71 30.85
CA ARG A 55 -16.02 -0.48 30.19
C ARG A 55 -14.87 -1.08 31.01
N GLU A 56 -14.78 -2.39 30.95
CA GLU A 56 -13.69 -3.13 31.55
C GLU A 56 -12.36 -2.75 30.89
N GLN A 57 -11.40 -2.29 31.69
CA GLN A 57 -10.03 -2.05 31.22
C GLN A 57 -9.30 -3.39 31.12
N MET A 58 -8.96 -3.80 29.90
CA MET A 58 -8.35 -5.08 29.59
C MET A 58 -6.83 -4.96 29.37
N ILE A 59 -6.38 -3.90 28.71
CA ILE A 59 -4.96 -3.65 28.47
C ILE A 59 -4.29 -3.25 29.80
N PRO A 60 -3.19 -3.92 30.18
CA PRO A 60 -2.41 -3.53 31.36
C PRO A 60 -1.92 -2.08 31.28
N LYS A 61 -1.86 -1.40 32.42
CA LYS A 61 -1.34 -0.03 32.53
C LYS A 61 0.19 -0.01 32.48
N ILE A 62 0.77 -0.38 31.35
CA ILE A 62 2.22 -0.40 31.12
C ILE A 62 2.52 0.40 29.86
N ILE A 63 3.40 1.39 29.94
CA ILE A 63 3.92 2.12 28.79
C ILE A 63 5.30 1.57 28.45
N HIS A 64 5.46 1.14 27.21
CA HIS A 64 6.71 0.68 26.63
C HIS A 64 7.20 1.72 25.64
N GLN A 65 8.45 2.16 25.79
CA GLN A 65 9.15 2.92 24.75
C GLN A 65 10.51 2.28 24.51
N THR A 66 11.04 2.41 23.29
CA THR A 66 12.38 1.90 22.96
C THR A 66 13.31 3.03 22.58
N TYR A 67 14.56 2.92 22.99
CA TYR A 67 15.63 3.76 22.48
C TYR A 67 16.96 3.00 22.52
N VAL A 68 18.00 3.51 21.85
CA VAL A 68 19.29 2.83 21.80
C VAL A 68 19.86 2.61 23.22
N ASN A 69 19.69 3.59 24.11
CA ASN A 69 20.19 3.56 25.49
C ASN A 69 19.31 4.43 26.40
N THR A 70 19.77 4.74 27.62
CA THR A 70 19.04 5.56 28.59
C THR A 70 19.24 7.08 28.41
N SER A 71 20.12 7.52 27.51
CA SER A 71 20.42 8.94 27.26
C SER A 71 19.54 9.49 26.14
N ILE A 72 18.29 9.82 26.49
CA ILE A 72 17.30 10.33 25.52
C ILE A 72 17.69 11.74 25.03
N PRO A 73 17.71 11.98 23.70
CA PRO A 73 17.97 13.30 23.13
C PRO A 73 16.97 14.37 23.57
N PRO A 74 17.38 15.64 23.75
CA PRO A 74 16.50 16.72 24.20
C PRO A 74 15.22 16.90 23.38
N ILE A 75 15.28 16.62 22.07
CA ILE A 75 14.12 16.73 21.15
C ILE A 75 12.97 15.76 21.51
N TRP A 76 13.26 14.67 22.21
CA TRP A 76 12.27 13.65 22.59
C TRP A 76 12.03 13.56 24.10
N GLN A 77 12.78 14.32 24.91
CA GLN A 77 12.58 14.34 26.36
C GLN A 77 11.19 14.87 26.74
N GLU A 78 10.70 15.90 26.04
CA GLU A 78 9.34 16.43 26.26
C GLU A 78 8.27 15.37 25.92
N ALA A 79 8.44 14.66 24.80
CA ALA A 79 7.54 13.60 24.37
C ALA A 79 7.47 12.49 25.43
N GLN A 80 8.63 11.96 25.83
CA GLN A 80 8.74 10.95 26.88
C GLN A 80 8.11 11.43 28.20
N GLN A 81 8.48 12.62 28.66
CA GLN A 81 8.05 13.15 29.95
C GLN A 81 6.54 13.38 29.98
N SER A 82 5.93 13.84 28.88
CA SER A 82 4.48 14.01 28.79
C SER A 82 3.72 12.70 29.07
N CYS A 83 4.23 11.57 28.57
CA CYS A 83 3.65 10.25 28.86
C CYS A 83 3.87 9.83 30.31
N ILE A 84 5.06 10.03 30.87
CA ILE A 84 5.36 9.69 32.27
C ILE A 84 4.50 10.54 33.24
N ASP A 85 4.34 11.82 32.96
CA ASP A 85 3.63 12.76 33.83
C ASP A 85 2.12 12.50 33.84
N LEU A 86 1.53 12.05 32.73
CA LEU A 86 0.12 11.69 32.65
C LEU A 86 -0.18 10.29 33.21
N HIS A 87 0.81 9.42 33.31
CA HIS A 87 0.62 8.01 33.65
C HIS A 87 1.54 7.61 34.81
N LYS A 88 1.16 8.05 36.02
CA LYS A 88 1.99 7.91 37.22
C LYS A 88 1.79 6.56 37.90
N GLU A 89 2.83 6.10 38.59
CA GLU A 89 2.81 4.85 39.37
C GLU A 89 1.71 4.83 40.44
N LYS A 90 1.45 5.97 41.08
CA LYS A 90 0.34 6.11 42.05
C LYS A 90 -1.04 5.82 41.45
N ASP A 91 -1.19 5.91 40.13
CA ASP A 91 -2.42 5.68 39.38
C ASP A 91 -2.41 4.27 38.72
N GLY A 92 -1.45 3.42 39.11
CA GLY A 92 -1.29 2.03 38.68
C GLY A 92 -0.50 1.85 37.38
N TRP A 93 0.16 2.89 36.88
CA TRP A 93 0.92 2.83 35.63
C TRP A 93 2.40 2.44 35.85
N GLU A 94 2.91 1.56 35.00
CA GLU A 94 4.33 1.23 34.92
C GLU A 94 4.95 1.81 33.64
N TYR A 95 6.15 2.38 33.74
CA TYR A 95 6.92 2.82 32.58
C TYR A 95 8.14 1.92 32.37
N LYS A 96 8.31 1.38 31.15
CA LYS A 96 9.43 0.54 30.76
C LYS A 96 10.15 1.13 29.54
N LEU A 97 11.41 1.55 29.74
CA LEU A 97 12.32 1.91 28.66
C LEU A 97 13.14 0.70 28.23
N TRP A 98 13.03 0.32 26.96
CA TRP A 98 13.74 -0.78 26.35
C TRP A 98 14.95 -0.26 25.57
N THR A 99 16.14 -0.50 26.12
CA THR A 99 17.42 -0.25 25.44
C THR A 99 17.76 -1.35 24.45
N ASP A 100 18.70 -1.13 23.53
CA ASP A 100 19.19 -2.19 22.64
C ASP A 100 19.68 -3.42 23.42
N ALA A 101 20.40 -3.18 24.53
CA ALA A 101 20.93 -4.24 25.40
C ALA A 101 19.80 -5.03 26.10
N SER A 102 18.89 -4.34 26.79
CA SER A 102 17.77 -4.99 27.48
C SER A 102 16.80 -5.67 26.52
N SER A 103 16.63 -5.12 25.31
CA SER A 103 15.79 -5.72 24.26
C SER A 103 16.37 -7.06 23.81
N ARG A 104 17.68 -7.09 23.52
CA ARG A 104 18.36 -8.34 23.15
C ARG A 104 18.33 -9.37 24.27
N GLU A 105 18.56 -8.95 25.51
CA GLU A 105 18.50 -9.82 26.70
C GLU A 105 17.10 -10.45 26.86
N PHE A 106 16.05 -9.65 26.74
CA PHE A 106 14.67 -10.13 26.79
C PHE A 106 14.32 -11.12 25.68
N ILE A 107 14.78 -10.87 24.45
CA ILE A 107 14.61 -11.85 23.36
C ILE A 107 15.39 -13.13 23.68
N ALA A 108 16.61 -13.03 24.21
CA ALA A 108 17.40 -14.20 24.56
C ALA A 108 16.77 -15.04 25.69
N SER A 109 16.11 -14.40 26.66
CA SER A 109 15.48 -15.10 27.79
C SER A 109 14.10 -15.67 27.45
N GLU A 110 13.21 -14.85 26.87
CA GLU A 110 11.80 -15.22 26.69
C GLU A 110 11.51 -15.82 25.31
N TYR A 111 12.31 -15.48 24.29
CA TYR A 111 12.10 -15.88 22.89
C TYR A 111 13.40 -16.37 22.22
N PRO A 112 14.13 -17.33 22.81
CA PRO A 112 15.45 -17.74 22.32
C PRO A 112 15.46 -18.22 20.87
N TRP A 113 14.33 -18.74 20.38
CA TRP A 113 14.13 -19.16 18.99
C TRP A 113 14.23 -17.99 17.99
N PHE A 114 13.99 -16.75 18.42
CA PHE A 114 14.04 -15.56 17.58
C PHE A 114 15.39 -14.83 17.64
N LEU A 115 16.24 -15.15 18.62
CA LEU A 115 17.48 -14.42 18.88
C LEU A 115 18.40 -14.34 17.64
N GLU A 116 18.54 -15.44 16.91
CA GLU A 116 19.35 -15.45 15.68
C GLU A 116 18.77 -14.50 14.61
N THR A 117 17.45 -14.41 14.47
CA THR A 117 16.83 -13.47 13.53
C THR A 117 17.03 -12.04 14.00
N PHE A 118 16.86 -11.79 15.30
CA PHE A 118 17.00 -10.47 15.91
C PHE A 118 18.41 -9.89 15.73
N ASP A 119 19.45 -10.71 16.00
CA ASP A 119 20.85 -10.33 15.86
C ASP A 119 21.25 -10.11 14.40
N ASN A 120 20.63 -10.83 13.46
CA ASN A 120 20.93 -10.75 12.03
C ASN A 120 20.12 -9.69 11.26
N TYR A 121 19.32 -8.84 11.94
CA TYR A 121 18.71 -7.70 11.28
C TYR A 121 19.77 -6.68 10.82
N ASP A 122 19.69 -6.29 9.54
CA ASP A 122 20.66 -5.39 8.92
C ASP A 122 20.60 -3.97 9.50
N TYR A 123 19.40 -3.51 9.87
CA TYR A 123 19.17 -2.16 10.34
C TYR A 123 18.73 -2.15 11.82
N PRO A 124 19.31 -1.27 12.67
CA PRO A 124 18.90 -1.16 14.08
C PRO A 124 17.41 -0.91 14.28
N ILE A 125 16.78 -0.13 13.40
CA ILE A 125 15.33 0.14 13.45
C ILE A 125 14.50 -1.14 13.33
N GLN A 126 14.98 -2.20 12.64
CA GLN A 126 14.25 -3.47 12.58
C GLN A 126 14.23 -4.20 13.93
N ARG A 127 15.26 -4.00 14.76
CA ARG A 127 15.29 -4.52 16.14
C ARG A 127 14.31 -3.75 17.03
N ALA A 128 14.26 -2.42 16.91
CA ALA A 128 13.28 -1.58 17.60
C ALA A 128 11.83 -1.89 17.14
N ASP A 129 11.63 -2.15 15.85
CA ASP A 129 10.34 -2.54 15.27
C ASP A 129 9.91 -3.96 15.68
N SER A 130 10.84 -4.88 15.88
CA SER A 130 10.48 -6.23 16.33
C SER A 130 10.19 -6.27 17.84
N ILE A 131 11.04 -5.64 18.68
CA ILE A 131 10.88 -5.70 20.14
C ILE A 131 9.51 -5.17 20.60
N ARG A 132 8.98 -4.12 19.96
CA ARG A 132 7.64 -3.57 20.28
C ARG A 132 6.53 -4.61 20.18
N TYR A 133 6.63 -5.57 19.25
CA TYR A 133 5.64 -6.66 19.14
C TYR A 133 5.82 -7.70 20.24
N PHE A 134 7.06 -8.06 20.58
CA PHE A 134 7.35 -9.06 21.62
C PHE A 134 6.96 -8.58 23.01
N VAL A 135 7.22 -7.30 23.34
CA VAL A 135 6.84 -6.76 24.66
C VAL A 135 5.34 -6.67 24.81
N LEU A 136 4.60 -6.29 23.75
CA LEU A 136 3.14 -6.32 23.75
C LEU A 136 2.59 -7.75 23.85
N ALA A 137 3.19 -8.71 23.15
CA ALA A 137 2.78 -10.11 23.23
C ALA A 137 3.03 -10.70 24.63
N TYR A 138 4.08 -10.28 25.33
CA TYR A 138 4.45 -10.80 26.65
C TYR A 138 3.72 -10.09 27.79
N TYR A 139 3.91 -8.77 27.90
CA TYR A 139 3.40 -7.95 29.00
C TYR A 139 2.01 -7.39 28.73
N GLY A 140 1.55 -7.36 27.48
CA GLY A 140 0.49 -6.45 27.07
C GLY A 140 0.95 -5.00 27.15
N GLY A 141 0.03 -4.09 27.43
CA GLY A 141 0.33 -2.67 27.64
C GLY A 141 0.20 -1.85 26.37
N ILE A 142 0.83 -0.68 26.39
CA ILE A 142 0.84 0.29 25.30
C ILE A 142 2.29 0.54 24.91
N TYR A 143 2.62 0.31 23.65
CA TYR A 143 3.87 0.76 23.06
C TYR A 143 3.68 2.12 22.40
N ILE A 144 4.66 3.01 22.56
CA ILE A 144 4.69 4.34 21.95
C ILE A 144 6.12 4.62 21.47
N ASP A 145 6.28 5.08 20.24
CA ASP A 145 7.58 5.52 19.74
C ASP A 145 8.12 6.71 20.54
N MET A 146 9.44 6.87 20.58
CA MET A 146 10.10 7.87 21.42
C MET A 146 9.80 9.31 20.97
N ASP A 147 9.44 9.50 19.70
CA ASP A 147 9.05 10.77 19.10
C ASP A 147 7.54 11.04 19.16
N ASP A 148 6.75 10.20 19.84
CA ASP A 148 5.35 10.48 20.15
C ASP A 148 5.17 10.76 21.66
N GLY A 149 4.55 11.90 21.95
CA GLY A 149 4.18 12.29 23.32
C GLY A 149 2.71 12.00 23.62
N CYS A 150 2.33 12.11 24.88
CA CYS A 150 0.96 11.91 25.34
C CYS A 150 0.32 13.27 25.61
N ASN A 151 -0.83 13.53 24.97
CA ASN A 151 -1.58 14.78 25.11
C ASN A 151 -2.75 14.65 26.10
N ARG A 152 -3.23 13.43 26.37
CA ARG A 152 -4.30 13.11 27.34
C ARG A 152 -4.10 11.71 27.92
N PRO A 153 -4.76 11.37 29.05
CA PRO A 153 -4.71 10.03 29.63
C PRO A 153 -5.16 8.96 28.63
N LEU A 154 -4.43 7.85 28.59
CA LEU A 154 -4.64 6.72 27.68
C LEU A 154 -5.64 5.69 28.23
N ASP A 155 -6.15 5.86 29.45
CA ASP A 155 -7.16 4.99 30.09
C ASP A 155 -8.34 4.60 29.16
N PRO A 156 -8.90 5.51 28.33
CA PRO A 156 -10.01 5.14 27.44
C PRO A 156 -9.64 4.14 26.34
N LEU A 157 -8.34 3.97 26.04
CA LEU A 157 -7.85 3.00 25.08
C LEU A 157 -7.61 1.62 25.70
N LEU A 158 -7.70 1.49 27.03
CA LEU A 158 -7.49 0.22 27.72
C LEU A 158 -8.69 -0.73 27.59
N SER A 159 -9.84 -0.21 27.17
CA SER A 159 -11.11 -0.93 27.01
C SER A 159 -11.21 -1.76 25.72
N TYR A 160 -10.12 -1.93 24.97
CA TYR A 160 -10.05 -2.72 23.74
C TYR A 160 -9.09 -3.90 23.91
N PRO A 161 -9.32 -5.07 23.27
CA PRO A 161 -8.39 -6.19 23.36
C PRO A 161 -7.05 -5.88 22.66
N ALA A 162 -7.10 -5.15 21.55
CA ALA A 162 -5.95 -4.53 20.93
C ALA A 162 -6.36 -3.28 20.14
N TRP A 163 -5.44 -2.33 20.01
CA TRP A 163 -5.59 -1.19 19.12
C TRP A 163 -4.27 -0.78 18.47
N VAL A 164 -4.36 -0.15 17.30
CA VAL A 164 -3.23 0.38 16.53
C VAL A 164 -3.62 1.71 15.89
N ARG A 165 -2.64 2.57 15.58
CA ARG A 165 -2.90 3.76 14.75
C ARG A 165 -3.08 3.39 13.28
N ARG A 166 -3.89 4.15 12.57
CA ARG A 166 -3.95 4.10 11.10
C ARG A 166 -2.71 4.78 10.51
N THR A 167 -2.12 4.20 9.46
CA THR A 167 -1.12 4.89 8.64
C THR A 167 -1.76 5.50 7.38
N VAL A 168 -1.20 6.62 6.92
CA VAL A 168 -1.66 7.34 5.72
C VAL A 168 -0.67 7.07 4.58
N PRO A 169 -1.12 6.69 3.38
CA PRO A 169 -2.51 6.68 2.91
C PRO A 169 -3.33 5.45 3.33
N THR A 170 -2.69 4.30 3.60
CA THR A 170 -3.38 3.01 3.79
C THR A 170 -2.67 2.08 4.76
N GLY A 171 -3.44 1.35 5.57
CA GLY A 171 -2.93 0.34 6.49
C GLY A 171 -2.90 0.80 7.94
N ILE A 172 -2.14 0.07 8.76
CA ILE A 172 -1.94 0.34 10.18
C ILE A 172 -0.46 0.65 10.45
N SER A 173 -0.23 1.46 11.47
CA SER A 173 1.10 1.88 11.91
C SER A 173 1.55 1.05 13.10
N ASN A 174 2.86 0.94 13.30
CA ASN A 174 3.47 0.26 14.43
C ASN A 174 4.03 1.24 15.48
N ASP A 175 3.76 2.54 15.33
CA ASP A 175 4.34 3.64 16.11
C ASP A 175 3.68 3.83 17.48
N ALA A 176 2.36 3.63 17.59
CA ALA A 176 1.64 3.53 18.85
C ALA A 176 0.59 2.43 18.76
N MET A 177 0.63 1.50 19.71
CA MET A 177 -0.19 0.29 19.72
C MET A 177 -0.48 -0.12 21.16
N GLY A 178 -1.62 -0.74 21.40
CA GLY A 178 -1.93 -1.37 22.69
C GLY A 178 -2.50 -2.76 22.52
N ALA A 179 -2.24 -3.64 23.49
CA ALA A 179 -2.73 -5.01 23.46
C ALA A 179 -2.86 -5.62 24.86
N VAL A 180 -3.79 -6.56 25.00
CA VAL A 180 -3.75 -7.52 26.11
C VAL A 180 -2.54 -8.46 25.95
N PRO A 181 -2.00 -9.00 27.06
CA PRO A 181 -0.96 -10.02 26.98
C PRO A 181 -1.43 -11.19 26.13
N ARG A 182 -0.52 -11.74 25.31
CA ARG A 182 -0.77 -12.89 24.43
C ARG A 182 -1.92 -12.70 23.43
N HIS A 183 -2.22 -11.45 23.06
CA HIS A 183 -3.24 -11.18 22.05
C HIS A 183 -2.94 -11.95 20.73
N PRO A 184 -3.88 -12.75 20.19
CA PRO A 184 -3.61 -13.68 19.09
C PRO A 184 -3.02 -13.03 17.83
N PHE A 185 -3.42 -11.79 17.52
CA PHE A 185 -2.84 -11.05 16.40
C PHE A 185 -1.34 -10.80 16.59
N PHE A 186 -0.91 -10.36 17.78
CA PHE A 186 0.50 -10.07 18.04
C PHE A 186 1.35 -11.34 18.10
N LEU A 187 0.78 -12.46 18.55
CA LEU A 187 1.43 -13.78 18.43
C LEU A 187 1.68 -14.14 16.96
N ARG A 188 0.69 -13.95 16.08
CA ARG A 188 0.87 -14.16 14.64
C ARG A 188 1.91 -13.21 14.04
N VAL A 189 1.96 -11.96 14.51
CA VAL A 189 2.96 -10.97 14.07
C VAL A 189 4.36 -11.46 14.41
N ILE A 190 4.64 -11.82 15.67
CA ILE A 190 5.98 -12.27 16.07
C ILE A 190 6.39 -13.57 15.34
N ASP A 191 5.47 -14.52 15.18
CA ASP A 191 5.73 -15.78 14.46
C ASP A 191 6.03 -15.56 12.96
N SER A 192 5.53 -14.47 12.40
CA SER A 192 5.72 -14.15 10.98
C SER A 192 7.04 -13.44 10.71
N LEU A 193 7.63 -12.73 11.68
CA LEU A 193 8.82 -11.90 11.50
C LEU A 193 9.98 -12.59 10.74
N PRO A 194 10.39 -13.83 11.05
CA PRO A 194 11.50 -14.48 10.35
C PRO A 194 11.26 -14.63 8.84
N ARG A 195 10.02 -14.88 8.42
CA ARG A 195 9.66 -15.07 7.00
C ARG A 195 9.74 -13.76 6.19
N TYR A 196 9.61 -12.63 6.88
CA TYR A 196 9.60 -11.29 6.27
C TYR A 196 10.94 -10.57 6.39
N ASN A 197 11.96 -11.18 7.03
CA ASN A 197 13.34 -10.68 7.01
C ASN A 197 13.98 -10.82 5.62
N ARG A 198 13.57 -9.97 4.68
CA ARG A 198 14.01 -9.94 3.29
C ARG A 198 14.83 -8.69 3.02
N LYS A 199 15.93 -8.87 2.27
CA LYS A 199 16.78 -7.78 1.81
C LYS A 199 16.31 -7.30 0.44
N TRP A 200 15.73 -6.11 0.40
CA TRP A 200 15.35 -5.42 -0.83
C TRP A 200 16.44 -4.42 -1.22
N VAL A 201 16.44 -4.02 -2.50
CA VAL A 201 17.42 -3.08 -3.06
C VAL A 201 17.36 -1.71 -2.35
N LEU A 202 16.16 -1.29 -1.90
CA LEU A 202 15.96 -0.04 -1.20
C LEU A 202 15.86 -0.30 0.32
N PRO A 203 16.75 0.29 1.15
CA PRO A 203 16.72 0.16 2.61
C PRO A 203 15.36 0.47 3.23
N TYR A 204 14.70 1.53 2.79
CA TYR A 204 13.37 1.92 3.26
C TYR A 204 12.33 0.80 3.06
N ILE A 205 12.32 0.15 1.88
CA ILE A 205 11.41 -0.97 1.62
C ILE A 205 11.79 -2.17 2.50
N SER A 206 13.09 -2.44 2.67
CA SER A 206 13.57 -3.49 3.58
C SER A 206 13.07 -3.28 5.00
N VAL A 207 13.18 -2.09 5.56
CA VAL A 207 12.70 -1.77 6.91
C VAL A 207 11.16 -1.90 6.98
N MET A 208 10.44 -1.16 6.13
CA MET A 208 8.97 -1.11 6.15
C MET A 208 8.32 -2.48 5.97
N ALA A 209 8.84 -3.29 5.04
CA ALA A 209 8.25 -4.57 4.66
C ALA A 209 8.71 -5.77 5.51
N SER A 210 9.74 -5.61 6.34
CA SER A 210 10.24 -6.68 7.22
C SER A 210 9.64 -6.64 8.62
N THR A 211 9.62 -5.45 9.22
CA THR A 211 9.29 -5.26 10.64
C THR A 211 8.42 -4.02 10.87
N GLY A 212 8.48 -3.04 9.94
CA GLY A 212 7.74 -1.79 10.05
C GLY A 212 6.23 -1.85 9.71
N PRO A 213 5.60 -0.68 9.47
CA PRO A 213 4.16 -0.55 9.23
C PRO A 213 3.61 -1.37 8.05
N LEU A 214 4.38 -1.52 6.96
CA LEU A 214 3.92 -2.27 5.79
C LEU A 214 3.83 -3.78 6.11
N PHE A 215 4.82 -4.33 6.83
CA PHE A 215 4.75 -5.68 7.35
C PHE A 215 3.51 -5.88 8.23
N LEU A 216 3.33 -5.02 9.24
CA LEU A 216 2.21 -5.11 10.17
C LEU A 216 0.85 -5.02 9.45
N SER A 217 0.74 -4.12 8.46
CA SER A 217 -0.43 -3.97 7.61
C SER A 217 -0.75 -5.22 6.80
N ILE A 218 0.27 -5.89 6.24
CA ILE A 218 0.09 -7.16 5.51
C ILE A 218 -0.46 -8.24 6.45
N ILE A 219 0.12 -8.39 7.64
CA ILE A 219 -0.35 -9.37 8.62
C ILE A 219 -1.78 -9.07 9.07
N TRP A 220 -2.12 -7.79 9.31
CA TRP A 220 -3.50 -7.39 9.64
C TRP A 220 -4.50 -7.68 8.52
N ARG A 221 -4.12 -7.51 7.25
CA ARG A 221 -4.99 -7.89 6.13
C ARG A 221 -5.24 -9.39 6.08
N HIS A 222 -4.20 -10.20 6.27
CA HIS A 222 -4.37 -11.65 6.37
C HIS A 222 -5.24 -12.02 7.58
N TRP A 223 -4.98 -11.44 8.74
CA TRP A 223 -5.79 -11.63 9.96
C TRP A 223 -7.28 -11.35 9.74
N SER A 224 -7.56 -10.23 9.09
CA SER A 224 -8.93 -9.80 8.77
C SER A 224 -9.58 -10.69 7.70
N ALA A 225 -8.84 -11.07 6.66
CA ALA A 225 -9.35 -11.92 5.58
C ALA A 225 -9.64 -13.35 6.04
N ASP A 226 -8.89 -13.85 7.02
CA ASP A 226 -9.10 -15.16 7.65
C ASP A 226 -10.31 -15.16 8.61
N GLY A 227 -10.97 -14.02 8.82
CA GLY A 227 -12.13 -13.89 9.72
C GLY A 227 -11.77 -13.89 11.19
N LEU A 228 -10.49 -13.70 11.54
CA LEU A 228 -10.00 -13.74 12.92
C LEU A 228 -10.11 -12.39 13.64
N ASN A 229 -10.34 -11.29 12.90
CA ASN A 229 -10.43 -9.94 13.46
C ASN A 229 -11.81 -9.66 14.10
N VAL A 230 -12.17 -10.39 15.14
CA VAL A 230 -13.51 -10.35 15.76
C VAL A 230 -13.46 -10.38 17.29
N GLY A 231 -14.48 -9.80 17.93
CA GLY A 231 -14.65 -9.78 19.38
C GLY A 231 -13.91 -8.63 20.08
N ASP A 232 -14.65 -7.77 20.76
CA ASP A 232 -14.13 -6.64 21.56
C ASP A 232 -13.99 -6.99 23.06
N GLY A 233 -14.27 -8.24 23.46
CA GLY A 233 -14.12 -8.69 24.85
C GLY A 233 -12.69 -9.09 25.20
N ARG A 234 -12.48 -9.53 26.45
CA ARG A 234 -11.16 -9.93 26.98
C ARG A 234 -10.48 -11.05 26.19
N ASP A 235 -11.27 -12.02 25.74
CA ASP A 235 -10.82 -13.12 24.88
C ASP A 235 -10.99 -12.80 23.38
N GLY A 236 -11.32 -11.55 23.06
CA GLY A 236 -11.46 -11.03 21.72
C GLY A 236 -10.13 -10.96 20.99
N ALA A 237 -10.20 -11.09 19.68
CA ALA A 237 -9.06 -11.07 18.76
C ALA A 237 -9.09 -9.84 17.82
N ARG A 238 -10.01 -8.92 18.08
CA ARG A 238 -10.23 -7.74 17.24
C ARG A 238 -9.18 -6.68 17.50
N VAL A 239 -8.54 -6.22 16.43
CA VAL A 239 -7.63 -5.07 16.44
C VAL A 239 -8.43 -3.85 16.04
N ARG A 240 -8.61 -2.91 16.97
CA ARG A 240 -9.28 -1.63 16.73
C ARG A 240 -8.31 -0.59 16.19
N ILE A 241 -8.83 0.34 15.38
CA ILE A 241 -7.98 1.28 14.64
C ILE A 241 -8.28 2.70 15.07
N LEU A 242 -7.27 3.39 15.58
CA LEU A 242 -7.35 4.81 15.91
C LEU A 242 -7.05 5.64 14.65
N PHE A 243 -7.99 6.49 14.26
CA PHE A 243 -7.90 7.32 13.06
C PHE A 243 -7.20 8.66 13.31
N PRO A 244 -6.63 9.31 12.28
CA PRO A 244 -5.78 10.51 12.42
C PRO A 244 -6.35 11.59 13.33
N ASP A 245 -7.63 11.92 13.18
CA ASP A 245 -8.28 12.98 13.94
C ASP A 245 -8.27 12.73 15.46
N GLU A 246 -8.27 11.46 15.87
CA GLU A 246 -8.29 11.07 17.29
C GLU A 246 -6.88 10.88 17.86
N TYR A 247 -5.85 10.72 17.03
CA TYR A 247 -4.48 10.48 17.50
C TYR A 247 -3.49 11.62 17.26
N ASN A 248 -3.73 12.58 16.36
CA ASN A 248 -2.80 13.68 16.12
C ASN A 248 -3.48 14.96 15.59
N ASN A 249 -2.79 16.11 15.70
CA ASN A 249 -3.13 17.43 15.14
C ASN A 249 -4.35 18.14 15.76
N HIS A 250 -4.97 17.60 16.81
CA HIS A 250 -6.08 18.24 17.50
C HIS A 250 -5.86 18.30 19.01
N SER A 251 -6.50 19.27 19.67
CA SER A 251 -6.44 19.41 21.14
C SER A 251 -7.04 18.21 21.88
N TRP A 252 -7.93 17.45 21.23
CA TRP A 252 -8.55 16.24 21.78
C TRP A 252 -7.78 14.94 21.48
N SER A 253 -6.74 15.03 20.64
CA SER A 253 -5.96 13.86 20.22
C SER A 253 -5.23 13.21 21.39
N PHE A 254 -5.00 11.90 21.32
CA PHE A 254 -4.26 11.17 22.34
C PHE A 254 -2.76 11.48 22.36
N PHE A 255 -2.17 11.76 21.20
CA PHE A 255 -0.72 11.87 21.06
C PHE A 255 -0.31 13.23 20.47
N THR A 256 0.90 13.64 20.80
CA THR A 256 1.64 14.72 20.12
C THR A 256 2.71 14.09 19.24
N HIS A 257 3.03 14.74 18.12
CA HIS A 257 4.06 14.26 17.20
C HIS A 257 5.30 15.15 17.26
N HIS A 258 6.44 14.53 17.47
CA HIS A 258 7.76 15.14 17.39
C HIS A 258 8.51 14.55 16.18
N LEU A 259 9.60 15.18 15.76
CA LEU A 259 10.33 14.73 14.57
C LEU A 259 11.07 13.40 14.84
N GLY A 260 10.58 12.28 14.30
CA GLY A 260 11.27 10.97 14.30
C GLY A 260 11.58 10.44 12.91
N ASN A 261 12.57 11.05 12.27
CA ASN A 261 13.10 10.62 10.97
C ASN A 261 14.56 10.14 11.05
N SER A 262 15.01 9.75 12.25
CA SER A 262 16.41 9.44 12.55
C SER A 262 16.99 8.26 11.77
N TRP A 263 16.13 7.36 11.29
CA TRP A 263 16.52 6.20 10.47
C TRP A 263 16.39 6.44 8.95
N HIS A 264 15.79 7.56 8.52
CA HIS A 264 15.59 7.82 7.10
C HIS A 264 16.92 8.08 6.38
N GLY A 265 17.21 7.26 5.39
CA GLY A 265 18.36 7.43 4.49
C GLY A 265 18.08 8.36 3.31
N GLY A 266 19.07 8.47 2.40
CA GLY A 266 18.92 9.23 1.16
C GLY A 266 17.90 8.64 0.17
N ASP A 267 17.61 7.34 0.30
CA ASP A 267 16.59 6.61 -0.47
C ASP A 267 15.17 7.10 -0.19
N VAL A 268 14.90 7.56 1.04
CA VAL A 268 13.64 8.21 1.39
C VAL A 268 13.40 9.43 0.53
N LYS A 269 14.43 10.25 0.29
CA LYS A 269 14.31 11.42 -0.60
C LYS A 269 13.97 11.01 -2.03
N LEU A 270 14.52 9.90 -2.54
CA LEU A 270 14.19 9.38 -3.87
C LEU A 270 12.75 8.88 -3.95
N ILE A 271 12.28 8.13 -2.94
CA ILE A 271 10.90 7.62 -2.87
C ILE A 271 9.90 8.78 -2.76
N PHE A 272 10.15 9.74 -1.88
CA PHE A 272 9.27 10.90 -1.72
C PHE A 272 9.34 11.84 -2.93
N TRP A 273 10.51 12.08 -3.52
CA TRP A 273 10.66 12.82 -4.78
C TRP A 273 9.86 12.15 -5.90
N HIS A 274 9.98 10.83 -6.03
CA HIS A 274 9.24 10.04 -7.00
C HIS A 274 7.72 10.03 -6.72
N SER A 275 7.31 9.92 -5.46
CA SER A 275 5.91 9.99 -5.02
C SER A 275 5.31 11.38 -5.24
N GLN A 276 6.07 12.46 -5.00
CA GLN A 276 5.69 13.84 -5.31
C GLN A 276 5.60 14.07 -6.83
N MET A 277 6.43 13.38 -7.61
CA MET A 277 6.33 13.30 -9.08
C MET A 277 5.30 12.28 -9.58
N GLY A 278 4.51 11.68 -8.69
CA GLY A 278 3.36 10.82 -9.04
C GLY A 278 2.35 11.47 -10.00
N ARG A 279 2.38 12.80 -10.17
CA ARG A 279 1.68 13.52 -11.25
C ARG A 279 2.11 13.10 -12.67
N HIS A 280 3.25 12.43 -12.82
CA HIS A 280 3.79 11.98 -14.10
C HIS A 280 3.86 10.44 -14.23
N TRP A 281 3.21 9.67 -13.33
CA TRP A 281 3.18 8.20 -13.43
C TRP A 281 2.63 7.73 -14.79
N PHE A 282 1.67 8.47 -15.33
CA PHE A 282 1.19 8.31 -16.69
C PHE A 282 2.31 8.45 -17.74
N MET A 283 3.17 9.47 -17.63
CA MET A 283 4.27 9.69 -18.57
C MET A 283 5.37 8.63 -18.44
N ILE A 284 5.69 8.18 -17.23
CA ILE A 284 6.66 7.09 -17.01
C ILE A 284 6.12 5.77 -17.58
N THR A 285 4.82 5.49 -17.36
CA THR A 285 4.15 4.32 -17.93
C THR A 285 4.14 4.36 -19.45
N VAL A 286 3.78 5.51 -20.04
CA VAL A 286 3.81 5.74 -21.50
C VAL A 286 5.22 5.59 -22.05
N ALA A 287 6.24 6.14 -21.39
CA ALA A 287 7.65 6.01 -21.79
C ALA A 287 8.12 4.55 -21.71
N GLY A 288 7.76 3.82 -20.65
CA GLY A 288 8.06 2.39 -20.50
C GLY A 288 7.42 1.55 -21.60
N PHE A 289 6.15 1.79 -21.93
CA PHE A 289 5.49 1.16 -23.07
C PHE A 289 6.14 1.55 -24.40
N ALA A 290 6.49 2.82 -24.61
CA ALA A 290 7.16 3.28 -25.84
C ALA A 290 8.52 2.60 -26.04
N ILE A 291 9.31 2.48 -24.97
CA ILE A 291 10.58 1.74 -24.98
C ILE A 291 10.32 0.26 -25.27
N GLY A 292 9.36 -0.37 -24.59
CA GLY A 292 8.99 -1.76 -24.82
C GLY A 292 8.56 -2.04 -26.27
N PHE A 293 7.70 -1.19 -26.84
CA PHE A 293 7.28 -1.29 -28.24
C PHE A 293 8.44 -1.04 -29.21
N THR A 294 9.35 -0.13 -28.89
CA THR A 294 10.55 0.13 -29.69
C THR A 294 11.49 -1.07 -29.71
N VAL A 295 11.73 -1.71 -28.56
CA VAL A 295 12.53 -2.94 -28.46
C VAL A 295 11.89 -4.08 -29.24
N ILE A 296 10.57 -4.27 -29.11
CA ILE A 296 9.83 -5.28 -29.89
C ILE A 296 9.90 -4.99 -31.39
N ALA A 297 9.84 -3.72 -31.80
CA ALA A 297 9.95 -3.32 -33.19
C ALA A 297 11.36 -3.60 -33.76
N ILE A 298 12.41 -3.32 -32.99
CA ILE A 298 13.81 -3.59 -33.36
C ILE A 298 14.03 -5.10 -33.46
N LEU A 299 13.70 -5.86 -32.42
CA LEU A 299 13.86 -7.33 -32.42
C LEU A 299 12.96 -8.04 -33.44
N GLY A 300 11.77 -7.50 -33.71
CA GLY A 300 10.88 -7.96 -34.76
C GLY A 300 11.38 -7.62 -36.17
N SER A 301 12.15 -6.54 -36.32
CA SER A 301 12.77 -6.16 -37.59
C SER A 301 14.03 -6.97 -37.92
N ASP A 302 14.74 -7.47 -36.90
CA ASP A 302 15.90 -8.36 -37.07
C ASP A 302 15.51 -9.80 -37.45
N GLY A 303 14.24 -10.17 -37.27
CA GLY A 303 13.67 -11.42 -37.79
C GLY A 303 13.68 -11.54 -39.32
N HIS A 304 13.98 -10.45 -40.04
CA HIS A 304 14.15 -10.44 -41.48
C HIS A 304 15.59 -10.72 -41.97
N TRP A 305 16.60 -10.69 -41.08
CA TRP A 305 18.00 -10.87 -41.48
C TRP A 305 18.59 -12.25 -41.15
N ALA A 306 17.89 -13.09 -40.37
CA ALA A 306 18.43 -14.37 -39.91
C ALA A 306 18.14 -15.60 -40.81
N PHE A 307 17.52 -15.44 -41.98
CA PHE A 307 17.29 -16.55 -42.94
C PHE A 307 17.97 -16.32 -44.30
N GLY A 308 19.17 -15.71 -44.28
CA GLY A 308 19.95 -15.38 -45.46
C GLY A 308 21.06 -16.36 -45.83
N VAL A 309 20.94 -17.68 -45.58
CA VAL A 309 21.86 -18.66 -46.20
C VAL A 309 21.15 -19.99 -46.51
N GLY A 310 20.82 -20.19 -47.79
CA GLY A 310 20.74 -21.50 -48.46
C GLY A 310 19.47 -22.35 -48.30
N LEU A 311 18.45 -22.12 -49.14
CA LEU A 311 17.56 -23.13 -49.77
C LEU A 311 16.63 -22.43 -50.80
N PRO A 312 16.29 -23.05 -51.94
CA PRO A 312 15.63 -22.39 -53.08
C PRO A 312 14.11 -22.18 -52.87
N PRO A 313 13.48 -21.26 -53.62
CA PRO A 313 12.20 -20.68 -53.26
C PRO A 313 11.02 -21.54 -53.70
N LEU A 314 10.14 -21.88 -52.75
CA LEU A 314 8.78 -22.31 -53.05
C LEU A 314 7.80 -21.43 -52.27
N LEU A 315 6.98 -20.71 -53.03
CA LEU A 315 5.79 -19.92 -52.64
C LEU A 315 6.02 -18.46 -52.18
N GLY A 316 5.94 -17.55 -53.16
CA GLY A 316 4.97 -16.44 -53.12
C GLY A 316 5.32 -15.15 -52.34
N SER A 317 6.34 -14.40 -52.80
CA SER A 317 6.72 -13.09 -52.24
C SER A 317 5.84 -11.90 -52.64
N ARG A 318 4.60 -12.09 -53.14
CA ARG A 318 3.78 -10.98 -53.66
C ARG A 318 2.67 -10.48 -52.73
N TYR A 319 2.40 -11.13 -51.60
CA TYR A 319 1.29 -10.73 -50.70
C TYR A 319 1.73 -9.94 -49.45
N PHE A 320 3.00 -9.98 -49.06
CA PHE A 320 3.47 -9.33 -47.83
C PHE A 320 3.74 -7.82 -48.01
N ASP A 321 4.23 -7.41 -49.19
CA ASP A 321 4.57 -6.00 -49.45
C ASP A 321 3.33 -5.10 -49.56
N VAL A 322 2.21 -5.63 -50.07
CA VAL A 322 0.94 -4.89 -50.20
C VAL A 322 0.24 -4.70 -48.85
N TRP A 323 0.38 -5.67 -47.94
CA TRP A 323 -0.23 -5.61 -46.60
C TRP A 323 0.56 -4.70 -45.64
N ALA A 324 1.89 -4.72 -45.70
CA ALA A 324 2.75 -3.89 -44.85
C ALA A 324 2.68 -2.38 -45.21
N GLY A 325 2.54 -2.04 -46.50
CA GLY A 325 2.38 -0.65 -46.93
C GLY A 325 1.03 -0.04 -46.56
N THR A 326 -0.06 -0.81 -46.67
CA THR A 326 -1.42 -0.31 -46.41
C THR A 326 -1.75 -0.17 -44.92
N GLU A 327 -1.23 -1.03 -44.05
CA GLU A 327 -1.42 -0.89 -42.60
C GLU A 327 -0.54 0.22 -41.99
N ARG A 328 0.70 0.40 -42.46
CA ARG A 328 1.57 1.51 -41.98
C ARG A 328 0.97 2.88 -42.23
N LEU A 329 0.32 3.09 -43.38
CA LEU A 329 -0.38 4.33 -43.72
C LEU A 329 -1.61 4.58 -42.83
N LYS A 330 -2.36 3.53 -42.49
CA LYS A 330 -3.52 3.62 -41.59
C LYS A 330 -3.11 3.97 -40.16
N TRP A 331 -2.06 3.35 -39.65
CA TRP A 331 -1.55 3.62 -38.30
C TRP A 331 -0.90 5.00 -38.17
N ALA A 332 -0.17 5.45 -39.21
CA ALA A 332 0.36 6.80 -39.26
C ALA A 332 -0.75 7.86 -39.31
N ALA A 333 -1.82 7.61 -40.07
CA ALA A 333 -2.99 8.47 -40.11
C ALA A 333 -3.74 8.51 -38.76
N LEU A 334 -3.87 7.36 -38.08
CA LEU A 334 -4.52 7.26 -36.77
C LEU A 334 -3.72 7.98 -35.67
N LEU A 335 -2.38 7.86 -35.70
CA LEU A 335 -1.49 8.54 -34.75
C LEU A 335 -1.49 10.05 -34.98
N ALA A 336 -1.48 10.49 -36.24
CA ALA A 336 -1.61 11.90 -36.59
C ALA A 336 -2.96 12.49 -36.13
N GLY A 337 -4.08 11.78 -36.36
CA GLY A 337 -5.40 12.20 -35.90
C GLY A 337 -5.53 12.28 -34.38
N LEU A 338 -4.90 11.33 -33.66
CA LEU A 338 -4.86 11.36 -32.19
C LEU A 338 -4.08 12.58 -31.69
N LEU A 339 -2.91 12.85 -32.27
CA LEU A 339 -2.05 13.98 -31.90
C LEU A 339 -2.71 15.33 -32.21
N THR A 340 -3.43 15.46 -33.33
CA THR A 340 -4.18 16.67 -33.68
C THR A 340 -5.40 16.87 -32.78
N THR A 341 -6.11 15.81 -32.41
CA THR A 341 -7.25 15.88 -31.47
C THR A 341 -6.79 16.27 -30.07
N ILE A 342 -5.64 15.77 -29.61
CA ILE A 342 -5.02 16.14 -28.33
C ILE A 342 -4.52 17.59 -28.35
N SER A 343 -4.01 18.06 -29.49
CA SER A 343 -3.52 19.44 -29.65
C SER A 343 -4.62 20.49 -29.76
N THR A 344 -5.81 20.14 -30.28
CA THR A 344 -6.85 21.13 -30.65
C THR A 344 -8.18 20.95 -29.91
N GLY A 345 -8.36 19.83 -29.20
CA GLY A 345 -9.55 19.56 -28.38
C GLY A 345 -10.83 19.28 -29.15
N ARG A 346 -10.77 19.05 -30.47
CA ARG A 346 -11.94 18.67 -31.30
C ARG A 346 -11.65 17.41 -32.12
N PRO A 347 -12.63 16.47 -32.25
CA PRO A 347 -12.47 15.29 -33.10
C PRO A 347 -12.45 15.68 -34.58
N VAL A 348 -11.60 15.01 -35.37
CA VAL A 348 -11.48 15.20 -36.82
C VAL A 348 -12.33 14.18 -37.57
N ASP A 349 -13.22 14.62 -38.46
CA ASP A 349 -14.06 13.75 -39.30
C ASP A 349 -13.27 13.18 -40.49
N TYR A 350 -13.16 11.85 -40.55
CA TYR A 350 -12.30 11.09 -41.47
C TYR A 350 -12.98 10.68 -42.82
N PHE A 351 -13.93 11.46 -43.34
CA PHE A 351 -14.73 11.01 -44.50
C PHE A 351 -14.24 11.46 -45.89
N HIS A 352 -13.13 12.19 -46.02
CA HIS A 352 -12.67 12.71 -47.31
C HIS A 352 -11.17 12.52 -47.59
N MET A 353 -10.63 11.30 -47.53
CA MET A 353 -9.33 11.00 -48.16
C MET A 353 -9.19 9.53 -48.56
N VAL A 354 -9.97 9.05 -49.55
CA VAL A 354 -9.57 7.91 -50.39
C VAL A 354 -10.22 8.05 -51.78
N PRO A 355 -9.48 8.36 -52.86
CA PRO A 355 -9.96 8.15 -54.21
C PRO A 355 -9.55 6.74 -54.73
N LEU A 356 -10.53 6.04 -55.31
CA LEU A 356 -10.43 4.94 -56.29
C LEU A 356 -10.08 3.51 -55.79
N CYS A 357 -11.12 2.73 -55.51
CA CYS A 357 -11.27 1.36 -56.05
C CYS A 357 -12.78 0.95 -56.10
N ASP A 358 -13.17 0.53 -57.31
CA ASP A 358 -14.37 -0.16 -57.84
C ASP A 358 -15.69 -0.31 -57.02
N ASP A 359 -16.81 0.00 -57.70
CA ASP A 359 -18.17 0.18 -57.15
C ASP A 359 -19.01 -1.11 -57.01
N LYS A 360 -18.42 -2.26 -56.69
CA LYS A 360 -19.18 -3.52 -56.47
C LYS A 360 -19.12 -4.16 -55.08
N GLU A 361 -18.40 -3.59 -54.12
CA GLU A 361 -18.34 -4.14 -52.74
C GLU A 361 -19.00 -3.27 -51.66
N LYS A 362 -19.68 -2.17 -52.02
CA LYS A 362 -20.33 -1.27 -51.04
C LYS A 362 -21.61 -1.84 -50.42
N ASP A 363 -22.29 -2.80 -51.05
CA ASP A 363 -23.60 -3.27 -50.58
C ASP A 363 -23.55 -4.42 -49.54
N ILE A 364 -22.42 -5.12 -49.38
CA ILE A 364 -22.32 -6.25 -48.43
C ILE A 364 -21.98 -5.78 -47.00
N ILE A 365 -21.31 -4.63 -46.84
CA ILE A 365 -20.87 -4.14 -45.53
C ILE A 365 -21.97 -3.39 -44.78
N ILE A 366 -22.97 -2.83 -45.48
CA ILE A 366 -24.00 -1.97 -44.87
C ILE A 366 -25.05 -2.75 -44.06
N ARG A 367 -25.25 -4.06 -44.28
CA ARG A 367 -26.29 -4.82 -43.56
C ARG A 367 -25.85 -5.55 -42.28
N ILE A 368 -24.56 -5.62 -41.95
CA ILE A 368 -24.10 -6.43 -40.79
C ILE A 368 -23.85 -5.61 -39.50
N ASN A 369 -23.73 -4.28 -39.55
CA ASN A 369 -23.24 -3.52 -38.39
C ASN A 369 -24.26 -2.73 -37.55
N ALA A 370 -25.51 -2.56 -37.98
CA ALA A 370 -26.47 -1.75 -37.21
C ALA A 370 -27.08 -2.48 -36.00
N GLN A 371 -27.25 -3.82 -36.06
CA GLN A 371 -27.92 -4.56 -34.98
C GLN A 371 -27.00 -5.00 -33.81
N LYS A 372 -25.68 -5.09 -34.01
CA LYS A 372 -24.75 -5.52 -32.96
C LYS A 372 -24.22 -4.38 -32.08
N ILE A 373 -24.23 -3.14 -32.56
CA ILE A 373 -23.74 -1.99 -31.81
C ILE A 373 -24.76 -1.53 -30.75
N LEU A 374 -26.07 -1.65 -31.02
CA LEU A 374 -27.10 -1.26 -30.05
C LEU A 374 -27.18 -2.20 -28.83
N PHE A 375 -26.83 -3.48 -28.98
CA PHE A 375 -26.90 -4.45 -27.87
C PHE A 375 -25.72 -4.32 -26.89
N LEU A 376 -24.55 -3.83 -27.35
CA LEU A 376 -23.36 -3.63 -26.51
C LEU A 376 -23.38 -2.34 -25.69
N LEU A 377 -24.24 -1.38 -26.03
CA LEU A 377 -24.34 -0.09 -25.33
C LEU A 377 -25.28 -0.13 -24.12
N HIS A 378 -26.14 -1.14 -23.97
CA HIS A 378 -27.09 -1.22 -22.84
C HIS A 378 -26.56 -2.01 -21.62
N SER A 379 -25.48 -2.79 -21.75
CA SER A 379 -25.00 -3.66 -20.67
C SER A 379 -23.75 -3.16 -19.93
N ARG A 380 -23.24 -1.95 -20.22
CA ARG A 380 -21.97 -1.43 -19.68
C ARG A 380 -22.08 -0.17 -18.79
N THR A 381 -23.29 0.26 -18.43
CA THR A 381 -23.48 1.46 -17.60
C THR A 381 -23.19 1.24 -16.11
N HIS A 382 -23.25 -0.01 -15.60
CA HIS A 382 -22.94 -0.28 -14.17
C HIS A 382 -21.45 -0.37 -13.84
N TRP A 383 -20.59 -0.81 -14.77
CA TRP A 383 -19.14 -0.94 -14.52
C TRP A 383 -18.39 0.39 -14.57
N LEU A 384 -18.86 1.33 -15.42
CA LEU A 384 -18.29 2.67 -15.51
C LEU A 384 -18.69 3.56 -14.32
N SER A 385 -19.89 3.38 -13.76
CA SER A 385 -20.33 4.14 -12.58
C SER A 385 -19.58 3.78 -11.29
N ILE A 386 -19.14 2.52 -11.15
CA ILE A 386 -18.36 2.05 -9.99
C ILE A 386 -16.94 2.62 -10.04
N ASN A 387 -16.29 2.57 -11.21
CA ASN A 387 -14.95 3.15 -11.39
C ASN A 387 -14.95 4.67 -11.29
N TYR A 388 -16.00 5.35 -11.74
CA TYR A 388 -16.12 6.80 -11.60
C TYR A 388 -16.28 7.23 -10.13
N ARG A 389 -17.10 6.52 -9.33
CA ARG A 389 -17.23 6.80 -7.88
C ARG A 389 -15.94 6.51 -7.12
N ALA A 390 -15.23 5.43 -7.45
CA ALA A 390 -13.94 5.10 -6.84
C ALA A 390 -12.86 6.14 -7.20
N CYS A 391 -12.83 6.60 -8.46
CA CYS A 391 -11.91 7.63 -8.91
C CYS A 391 -12.23 9.00 -8.30
N GLN A 392 -13.52 9.34 -8.17
CA GLN A 392 -13.97 10.54 -7.46
C GLN A 392 -13.58 10.48 -5.98
N GLN A 393 -13.85 9.38 -5.25
CA GLN A 393 -13.43 9.23 -3.85
C GLN A 393 -11.91 9.32 -3.68
N PHE A 394 -11.12 8.76 -4.60
CA PHE A 394 -9.67 8.90 -4.60
C PHE A 394 -9.23 10.35 -4.79
N LEU A 395 -9.86 11.08 -5.74
CA LEU A 395 -9.56 12.48 -6.00
C LEU A 395 -9.97 13.39 -4.83
N THR A 396 -11.14 13.19 -4.22
CA THR A 396 -11.59 13.98 -3.06
C THR A 396 -10.68 13.74 -1.85
N ARG A 397 -10.31 12.48 -1.57
CA ARG A 397 -9.36 12.14 -0.49
C ARG A 397 -7.96 12.70 -0.75
N SER A 398 -7.53 12.78 -2.01
CA SER A 398 -6.25 13.41 -2.39
C SER A 398 -6.27 14.93 -2.21
N GLN A 399 -7.42 15.58 -2.39
CA GLN A 399 -7.62 17.00 -2.13
C GLN A 399 -7.61 17.31 -0.64
N ASP A 400 -8.32 16.53 0.18
CA ASP A 400 -8.31 16.68 1.65
C ASP A 400 -6.90 16.48 2.22
N TRP A 401 -6.16 15.49 1.68
CA TRP A 401 -4.76 15.25 2.02
C TRP A 401 -3.84 16.42 1.64
N LEU A 402 -4.07 17.05 0.48
CA LEU A 402 -3.34 18.23 0.02
C LEU A 402 -3.65 19.48 0.85
N GLU A 403 -4.90 19.69 1.27
CA GLU A 403 -5.28 20.81 2.13
C GLU A 403 -4.69 20.68 3.53
N GLN A 404 -4.58 19.46 4.07
CA GLN A 404 -3.89 19.20 5.34
C GLN A 404 -2.37 19.43 5.24
N LEU A 405 -1.77 19.16 4.07
CA LEU A 405 -0.34 19.36 3.84
C LEU A 405 0.03 20.84 3.63
N LEU A 406 -0.88 21.64 3.07
CA LEU A 406 -0.68 23.09 2.84
C LEU A 406 -0.94 23.95 4.08
N ARG A 407 -1.53 23.39 5.14
CA ARG A 407 -1.71 24.04 6.45
C ARG A 407 -0.57 23.77 7.44
N ARG A 408 0.38 22.89 7.08
CA ARG A 408 1.68 22.72 7.73
C ARG A 408 2.70 23.62 7.05
#